data_AF-A0A8H3HVS9-F1
#
_entry.id   AF-A0A8H3HVS9-F1
#
_cell.length_a   1.000
_cell.length_b   1.000
_cell.length_c   1.000
_cell.angle_alpha   90.00
_cell.angle_beta   90.00
_cell.angle_gamma   90.00
#
_symmetry.space_group_name_H-M   'P 1'
#
loop_
_entity.id
_entity.type
_entity.pdbx_description
1 polymer ?
#
loop_
_entity_poly.entity_id
_entity_poly.type
_entity_poly.pdbx_seq_one_letter_code
_entity_poly.pdbx_strand_id
1 'polypeptide(L)' 'MPPIYMIGDNPESDIAGANRAGWGSILVHTGVYDPTTGVPPTHTPTHQAKDVGEAVLWALNREIGKARA' A
#
# COMPACT_ATOMS: atom_id res chain seq x y z
N MET A 1 15.99 -5.61 10.16
CA MET A 1 15.83 -5.37 8.70
C MET A 1 15.07 -4.08 8.53
N PRO A 2 15.41 -3.21 7.56
CA PRO A 2 14.60 -2.03 7.28
C PRO A 2 13.18 -2.45 6.85
N PRO A 3 12.16 -1.62 7.11
CA PRO A 3 10.80 -1.89 6.66
C PRO A 3 10.74 -1.95 5.13
N ILE A 4 10.04 -2.95 4.61
CA ILE A 4 9.80 -3.12 3.16
C ILE A 4 8.34 -2.77 2.90
N TYR A 5 8.11 -2.01 1.84
CA TYR A 5 6.79 -1.62 1.36
C TYR A 5 6.58 -2.11 -0.07
N MET A 6 5.52 -2.86 -0.31
CA MET A 6 5.01 -3.19 -1.64
C MET A 6 3.97 -2.14 -2.03
N ILE A 7 4.16 -1.53 -3.19
CA ILE A 7 3.22 -0.58 -3.79
C ILE A 7 2.72 -1.20 -5.09
N GLY A 8 1.41 -1.39 -5.19
CA GLY A 8 0.80 -2.03 -6.37
C GLY A 8 -0.69 -1.74 -6.46
N ASP A 9 -1.27 -2.08 -7.60
CA ASP A 9 -2.65 -1.76 -7.97
C ASP A 9 -3.58 -2.98 -7.92
N ASN A 10 -3.05 -4.20 -7.73
CA ASN A 10 -3.84 -5.42 -7.72
C ASN A 10 -3.94 -6.04 -6.31
N PRO A 11 -5.14 -6.05 -5.69
CA PRO A 11 -5.37 -6.67 -4.39
C PRO A 11 -4.98 -8.16 -4.31
N GLU A 12 -5.23 -8.93 -5.37
CA GLU A 12 -4.98 -10.39 -5.41
C GLU A 12 -3.50 -10.76 -5.56
N SER A 13 -2.70 -9.88 -6.16
CA SER A 13 -1.28 -10.13 -6.43
C SER A 13 -0.39 -9.36 -5.45
N ASP A 14 -0.47 -8.03 -5.50
CA ASP A 14 0.49 -7.16 -4.83
C ASP A 14 0.23 -7.12 -3.33
N ILE A 15 -1.03 -6.86 -2.97
CA ILE A 15 -1.44 -6.73 -1.57
C ILE A 15 -1.43 -8.09 -0.89
N ALA A 16 -1.99 -9.11 -1.54
CA ALA A 16 -1.96 -10.47 -1.02
C ALA A 16 -0.52 -10.98 -0.84
N GLY A 17 0.37 -10.73 -1.81
CA GLY A 17 1.78 -11.12 -1.75
C GLY A 17 2.53 -10.43 -0.61
N ALA A 18 2.38 -9.11 -0.50
CA ALA A 18 3.01 -8.32 0.56
C ALA A 18 2.54 -8.75 1.96
N ASN A 19 1.23 -8.97 2.12
CA ASN A 19 0.66 -9.43 3.38
C ASN A 19 1.21 -10.82 3.77
N ARG A 20 1.32 -11.75 2.82
CA ARG A 20 1.95 -13.08 3.07
C ARG A 20 3.43 -12.97 3.44
N ALA A 21 4.15 -11.99 2.89
CA ALA A 21 5.55 -11.73 3.21
C ALA A 21 5.75 -10.92 4.51
N GLY A 22 4.68 -10.44 5.14
CA GLY A 22 4.74 -9.58 6.32
C GLY A 22 5.28 -8.17 6.03
N TRP A 23 5.17 -7.71 4.78
CA TRP A 23 5.59 -6.37 4.36
C TRP A 23 4.45 -5.37 4.49
N GLY A 24 4.79 -4.07 4.57
CA GLY A 24 3.78 -3.02 4.43
C GLY A 24 3.23 -3.04 3.00
N SER A 25 1.91 -2.96 2.86
CA SER A 25 1.22 -3.00 1.56
C SER A 25 0.49 -1.70 1.30
N ILE A 26 0.72 -1.08 0.14
CA ILE A 26 0.06 0.16 -0.27
C ILE A 26 -0.64 -0.07 -1.61
N LEU A 27 -1.97 0.02 -1.60
CA LEU A 27 -2.81 -0.14 -2.79
C LEU A 27 -2.99 1.22 -3.48
N VAL A 28 -2.54 1.33 -4.74
CA VAL A 28 -2.74 2.55 -5.55
C VAL A 28 -3.99 2.45 -6.42
N HIS A 29 -4.58 3.59 -6.75
CA HIS A 29 -5.85 3.69 -7.50
C HIS A 29 -5.68 3.98 -9.00
N THR A 30 -4.47 3.81 -9.54
CA THR A 30 -4.12 4.12 -10.94
C THR A 30 -4.12 2.91 -11.87
N GLY A 31 -4.71 1.78 -11.48
CA GLY A 31 -4.59 0.52 -12.20
C GLY A 31 -5.79 -0.42 -12.04
N VAL A 32 -5.53 -1.70 -11.80
CA VAL A 32 -6.53 -2.80 -11.73
C VAL A 32 -7.63 -2.52 -10.70
N TYR A 33 -7.27 -2.02 -9.52
CA TYR A 33 -8.24 -1.65 -8.51
C TYR A 33 -8.80 -0.25 -8.77
N ASP A 34 -10.12 -0.18 -8.90
CA ASP A 34 -10.88 1.05 -9.05
C ASP A 34 -11.77 1.30 -7.81
N PRO A 35 -11.42 2.29 -6.96
CA PRO A 35 -12.21 2.62 -5.77
C PRO A 35 -13.60 3.18 -6.08
N THR A 36 -13.85 3.67 -7.31
CA THR A 36 -15.13 4.28 -7.71
C THR A 36 -16.23 3.24 -7.91
N THR A 37 -15.86 1.98 -8.10
CA THR A 37 -16.80 0.85 -8.21
C THR A 37 -17.58 0.58 -6.92
N GLY A 38 -17.10 1.10 -5.78
CA GLY A 38 -17.64 0.82 -4.45
C GLY A 38 -17.36 -0.61 -3.95
N VAL A 39 -16.64 -1.42 -4.72
CA VAL A 39 -16.23 -2.77 -4.33
C VAL A 39 -14.96 -2.66 -3.49
N PRO A 40 -14.94 -3.16 -2.24
CA PRO A 40 -13.74 -3.14 -1.42
C PRO A 40 -12.66 -4.07 -1.99
N PRO A 41 -11.36 -3.80 -1.71
CA PRO A 41 -10.29 -4.67 -2.19
C PRO A 41 -10.39 -6.04 -1.50
N THR A 42 -10.12 -7.11 -2.25
CA THR A 42 -10.23 -8.49 -1.74
C THR A 42 -9.23 -8.80 -0.62
N HIS A 43 -8.12 -8.07 -0.57
CA HIS A 43 -7.12 -8.14 0.48
C HIS A 43 -6.93 -6.75 1.10
N THR A 44 -6.91 -6.67 2.43
CA THR A 44 -6.75 -5.40 3.15
C THR A 44 -5.31 -4.89 3.04
N PRO A 45 -5.07 -3.71 2.43
CA PRO A 45 -3.76 -3.10 2.42
C PRO A 45 -3.48 -2.35 3.73
N THR A 46 -2.20 -2.09 4.01
CA THR A 46 -1.79 -1.22 5.13
C THR A 46 -2.23 0.23 4.90
N HIS A 47 -2.21 0.68 3.65
CA HIS A 47 -2.63 2.01 3.24
C HIS A 47 -3.20 1.98 1.81
N GLN A 48 -4.05 2.94 1.47
CA GLN A 48 -4.48 3.19 0.11
C GLN A 48 -4.06 4.60 -0.29
N ALA A 49 -3.60 4.77 -1.52
CA ALA A 49 -3.12 6.04 -2.04
C ALA A 49 -3.68 6.27 -3.44
N LYS A 50 -3.86 7.53 -3.84
CA LYS A 50 -4.39 7.84 -5.18
C LYS A 50 -3.42 7.40 -6.28
N ASP A 51 -2.11 7.52 -6.03
CA ASP A 51 -1.03 7.24 -6.96
C ASP A 51 0.26 6.85 -6.22
N VAL A 52 1.30 6.50 -6.99
CA VAL A 52 2.59 6.08 -6.44
C VAL A 52 3.33 7.19 -5.69
N GLY A 53 3.14 8.46 -6.08
CA GLY A 53 3.80 9.60 -5.43
C GLY A 53 3.28 9.79 -4.01
N GLU A 54 1.96 9.73 -3.83
CA GLU A 54 1.33 9.76 -2.52
C GLU A 54 1.74 8.54 -1.67
N ALA A 55 1.77 7.34 -2.27
CA ALA A 55 2.18 6.12 -1.58
C ALA A 55 3.61 6.23 -1.00
N VAL A 56 4.56 6.71 -1.80
CA VAL A 56 5.95 6.90 -1.37
C VAL A 56 6.05 7.97 -0.29
N LEU A 57 5.38 9.11 -0.47
CA LEU A 57 5.40 10.19 0.51
C LEU A 57 4.83 9.74 1.86
N TRP A 58 3.73 8.97 1.84
CA TRP A 58 3.15 8.39 3.05
C TRP A 58 4.13 7.46 3.77
N ALA A 59 4.78 6.56 3.03
CA ALA A 59 5.73 5.60 3.61
C ALA A 59 6.92 6.33 4.27
N LEU A 60 7.48 7.34 3.60
CA LEU A 60 8.56 8.17 4.14
C LEU A 60 8.13 8.91 5.40
N ASN A 61 6.97 9.57 5.38
CA ASN A 61 6.46 10.31 6.54
C ASN A 61 6.22 9.41 7.74
N ARG A 62 5.72 8.18 7.52
CA ARG A 62 5.51 7.18 8.58
C ARG A 62 6.83 6.76 9.22
N GLU A 63 7.87 6.47 8.44
CA GLU A 63 9.15 6.03 8.99
C GLU A 63 9.94 7.17 9.65
N ILE A 64 9.90 8.37 9.07
CA ILE A 64 10.49 9.57 9.71
C ILE A 64 9.76 9.89 11.02
N GLY A 65 8.43 9.76 11.04
CA GLY A 65 7.62 9.98 12.24
C GLY A 65 7.97 9.02 13.38
N LYS A 66 8.15 7.72 13.07
CA LYS A 66 8.60 6.72 14.06
C LYS A 66 10.01 6.99 14.58
N ALA A 67 10.92 7.50 13.74
CA ALA A 67 12.28 7.81 14.16
C ALA A 67 12.36 9.04 15.10
N ARG A 68 11.29 9.85 15.14
CA ARG A 68 11.19 11.05 15.99
C ARG A 68 10.40 10.83 17.28
N ALA A 69 9.76 9.68 17.44
CA ALA A 69 8.98 9.29 18.62
C ALA A 69 9.82 8.42 19.57
#